data_AF-A0A8C1LP31-F1
#
_entry.id   AF-A0A8C1LP31-F1
#
_cell.length_a   1.000
_cell.length_b   1.000
_cell.length_c   1.000
_cell.angle_alpha   90.00
_cell.angle_beta   90.00
_cell.angle_gamma   90.00
#
_symmetry.space_group_name_H-M   'P 1'
#
loop_
_entity.id
_entity.type
_entity.pdbx_description
1 polymer ?
#
loop_
_entity_poly.entity_id
_entity_poly.type
_entity_poly.pdbx_seq_one_letter_code
_entity_poly.pdbx_strand_id
1 'polypeptide(L)'
;MDWGSDLWDQHDVIERHTQSGLDLLERYVKFVKDRAEVEQNYAKQLRNLSKKYSRRGVKEDQDTKLINQQPFQDVLNELNNYAAHREQLSEIMTVNICVELSRNLQELRQERKNHLCEVKKAQQNLESSFKLLETSKKRFEKEWREAEKANQQTERVQQEVSATKADVEKAKQHAHFRVHLADECKNEYASQLQKYNQEQNNLYHSEIPSVYKKLQEMEERCIRLLADGYVQFSETEKNMLPNINKCLDAIISTGRNINEKQETLALIEQYRSGAVPPADVEFEDYSQTVRAAASDNTVTHLPKVRIKQLFHKKNKVGTVWSNSFLLEICIQMCHKQFKTFILTFPPSLEDLSRLPPDQRSRRLQEKINDIQKELQRETEKSEALMKMKGVYEQNSQLGDPSTCLRQTTSMNVNLTMTLTLTCPSVSARHSMTLMVRCSLCALCHLFVLLTFSRHPDPSGLLVSICVCVCVSGSSEGAVSMQVGEQLSLMQEDQGDGWVRVQRANGDVGYVPASYIQIM
;
A
#
# COMPACT_ATOMS: atom_id res chain seq x y z
N MET A 1 -46.79 -1.66 23.04
CA MET A 1 -46.96 -2.53 21.88
C MET A 1 -46.09 -3.73 22.12
N ASP A 2 -46.67 -4.92 22.08
CA ASP A 2 -46.04 -6.19 22.42
C ASP A 2 -46.52 -7.23 21.39
N TRP A 3 -45.62 -8.09 20.93
CA TRP A 3 -45.95 -9.09 19.91
C TRP A 3 -47.05 -10.05 20.38
N GLY A 4 -47.12 -10.31 21.68
CA GLY A 4 -48.11 -11.19 22.27
C GLY A 4 -49.54 -10.67 22.18
N SER A 5 -49.75 -9.36 22.28
CA SER A 5 -51.09 -8.75 22.12
C SER A 5 -51.40 -8.36 20.69
N ASP A 6 -50.42 -7.78 19.99
CA ASP A 6 -50.65 -7.08 18.73
C ASP A 6 -50.45 -7.98 17.50
N LEU A 7 -49.76 -9.13 17.66
CA LEU A 7 -49.39 -10.06 16.60
C LEU A 7 -49.79 -11.51 16.92
N TRP A 8 -50.79 -11.71 17.78
CA TRP A 8 -51.21 -13.04 18.26
C TRP A 8 -51.56 -14.04 17.13
N ASP A 9 -52.01 -13.56 15.97
CA ASP A 9 -52.38 -14.35 14.79
C ASP A 9 -51.29 -14.40 13.70
N GLN A 10 -50.14 -13.73 13.91
CA GLN A 10 -49.10 -13.55 12.89
C GLN A 10 -47.92 -14.53 13.04
N HIS A 11 -48.18 -15.81 13.29
CA HIS A 11 -47.15 -16.82 13.54
C HIS A 11 -46.07 -16.87 12.44
N ASP A 12 -46.48 -17.04 11.19
CA ASP A 12 -45.56 -17.21 10.05
C ASP A 12 -44.73 -15.95 9.78
N VAL A 13 -45.23 -14.77 10.19
CA VAL A 13 -44.50 -13.51 10.07
C VAL A 13 -43.41 -13.45 11.13
N ILE A 14 -43.73 -13.75 12.38
CA ILE A 14 -42.76 -13.79 13.50
C ILE A 14 -41.70 -14.86 13.24
N GLU A 15 -42.10 -16.04 12.76
CA GLU A 15 -41.18 -17.12 12.43
C GLU A 15 -40.15 -16.69 11.37
N ARG A 16 -40.61 -16.10 10.26
CA ARG A 16 -39.72 -15.62 9.19
C ARG A 16 -38.86 -14.44 9.64
N HIS A 17 -39.44 -13.51 10.41
CA HIS A 17 -38.72 -12.32 10.89
C HIS A 17 -37.55 -12.72 11.79
N THR A 18 -37.80 -13.57 12.79
CA THR A 18 -36.76 -14.06 13.71
C THR A 18 -35.70 -14.90 12.99
N GLN A 19 -36.06 -15.67 11.95
CA GLN A 19 -35.06 -16.35 11.12
C GLN A 19 -34.17 -15.35 10.37
N SER A 20 -34.79 -14.34 9.75
CA SER A 20 -34.06 -13.30 9.03
C SER A 20 -33.10 -12.51 9.94
N GLY A 21 -33.47 -12.25 11.19
CA GLY A 21 -32.60 -11.61 12.18
C GLY A 21 -31.35 -12.44 12.45
N LEU A 22 -31.50 -13.76 12.67
CA LEU A 22 -30.38 -14.68 12.86
C LEU A 22 -29.49 -14.81 11.62
N ASP A 23 -30.08 -14.84 10.43
CA ASP A 23 -29.34 -14.92 9.17
C ASP A 23 -28.50 -13.66 8.91
N LEU A 24 -29.01 -12.48 9.32
CA LEU A 24 -28.27 -11.23 9.25
C LEU A 24 -27.08 -11.23 10.22
N LEU A 25 -27.29 -11.70 11.46
CA LEU A 25 -26.21 -11.82 12.45
C LEU A 25 -25.12 -12.79 11.97
N GLU A 26 -25.49 -13.95 11.40
CA GLU A 26 -24.54 -14.90 10.82
C GLU A 26 -23.74 -14.29 9.66
N ARG A 27 -24.41 -13.55 8.78
CA ARG A 27 -23.76 -12.84 7.67
C ARG A 27 -22.75 -11.82 8.18
N TYR A 28 -23.09 -11.09 9.25
CA TYR A 28 -22.17 -10.14 9.86
C TYR A 28 -20.92 -10.83 10.44
N VAL A 29 -21.10 -11.93 11.18
CA VAL A 29 -19.97 -12.74 11.69
C VAL A 29 -19.06 -13.19 10.55
N LYS A 30 -19.63 -13.66 9.44
CA LYS A 30 -18.86 -14.05 8.26
C LYS A 30 -18.09 -12.87 7.67
N PHE A 31 -18.72 -11.71 7.55
CA PHE A 31 -18.05 -10.49 7.08
C PHE A 31 -16.84 -10.13 7.95
N VAL A 32 -16.97 -10.13 9.28
CA VAL A 32 -15.87 -9.80 10.19
C VAL A 32 -14.75 -10.84 10.09
N LYS A 33 -15.10 -12.12 9.92
CA LYS A 33 -14.12 -13.19 9.70
C LYS A 33 -13.32 -12.99 8.41
N ASP A 34 -13.98 -12.68 7.31
CA ASP A 34 -13.32 -12.40 6.03
C ASP A 34 -12.43 -11.13 6.14
N ARG A 35 -12.89 -10.11 6.87
CA ARG A 35 -12.12 -8.89 7.17
C ARG A 35 -10.86 -9.17 8.00
N ALA A 36 -10.94 -10.07 8.99
CA ALA A 36 -9.78 -10.51 9.77
C ALA A 36 -8.78 -11.27 8.88
N GLU A 37 -9.25 -12.15 7.99
CA GLU A 37 -8.37 -12.86 7.05
C GLU A 37 -7.62 -11.90 6.11
N VAL A 38 -8.28 -10.85 5.60
CA VAL A 38 -7.62 -9.79 4.83
C VAL A 38 -6.49 -9.14 5.65
N GLU A 39 -6.74 -8.88 6.93
CA GLU A 39 -5.76 -8.28 7.83
C GLU A 39 -4.54 -9.18 8.07
N GLN A 40 -4.80 -10.46 8.33
CA GLN A 40 -3.75 -11.45 8.52
C GLN A 40 -2.87 -11.60 7.27
N ASN A 41 -3.49 -11.60 6.09
CA ASN A 41 -2.78 -11.66 4.81
C ASN A 41 -1.93 -10.41 4.57
N TYR A 42 -2.42 -9.23 4.95
CA TYR A 42 -1.65 -7.99 4.88
C TYR A 42 -0.42 -8.03 5.80
N ALA A 43 -0.60 -8.41 7.07
CA ALA A 43 0.50 -8.58 8.02
C ALA A 43 1.59 -9.55 7.50
N LYS A 44 1.17 -10.67 6.91
CA LYS A 44 2.09 -11.65 6.30
C LYS A 44 2.90 -11.05 5.14
N GLN A 45 2.27 -10.26 4.28
CA GLN A 45 2.95 -9.59 3.16
C GLN A 45 3.99 -8.58 3.67
N LEU A 46 3.67 -7.81 4.72
CA LEU A 46 4.61 -6.88 5.35
C LEU A 46 5.83 -7.60 5.94
N ARG A 47 5.64 -8.69 6.67
CA ARG A 47 6.77 -9.50 7.21
C ARG A 47 7.66 -10.05 6.11
N ASN A 48 7.06 -10.55 5.03
CA ASN A 48 7.80 -11.06 3.88
C ASN A 48 8.62 -9.94 3.22
N LEU A 49 8.06 -8.74 3.12
CA LEU A 49 8.74 -7.55 2.62
C LEU A 49 9.95 -7.21 3.49
N SER A 50 9.76 -7.05 4.80
CA SER A 50 10.89 -6.77 5.72
C SER A 50 11.97 -7.83 5.62
N LYS A 51 11.59 -9.12 5.66
CA LYS A 51 12.54 -10.25 5.55
C LYS A 51 13.33 -10.25 4.25
N LYS A 52 12.70 -9.87 3.12
CA LYS A 52 13.35 -9.79 1.80
C LYS A 52 14.51 -8.78 1.81
N TYR A 53 14.36 -7.68 2.55
CA TYR A 53 15.35 -6.59 2.61
C TYR A 53 16.26 -6.63 3.84
N SER A 54 15.94 -7.43 4.88
CA SER A 54 16.77 -7.51 6.08
C SER A 54 18.18 -8.03 5.79
N ARG A 55 18.38 -9.09 4.99
CA ARG A 55 19.76 -9.55 4.61
C ARG A 55 19.82 -10.32 3.28
N ARG A 56 20.40 -9.70 2.24
CA ARG A 56 21.11 -10.35 1.12
C ARG A 56 22.23 -9.43 0.60
N GLY A 57 23.35 -9.39 1.31
CA GLY A 57 24.66 -9.08 0.73
C GLY A 57 25.42 -10.40 0.61
N VAL A 58 26.05 -10.66 -0.53
CA VAL A 58 26.90 -11.84 -0.76
C VAL A 58 28.04 -11.82 0.27
N LYS A 59 28.62 -12.98 0.61
CA LYS A 59 29.74 -13.10 1.58
C LYS A 59 30.94 -12.16 1.31
N GLU A 60 31.02 -11.52 0.14
CA GLU A 60 32.07 -10.56 -0.25
C GLU A 60 31.85 -9.13 0.27
N ASP A 61 30.65 -8.77 0.78
CA ASP A 61 30.37 -7.41 1.31
C ASP A 61 30.73 -7.21 2.79
N GLN A 62 31.23 -8.24 3.49
CA GLN A 62 31.57 -8.12 4.93
C GLN A 62 32.72 -7.14 5.21
N ASP A 63 33.57 -6.88 4.22
CA ASP A 63 34.71 -5.97 4.36
C ASP A 63 34.35 -4.49 4.11
N THR A 64 33.17 -4.24 3.53
CA THR A 64 32.63 -2.89 3.34
C THR A 64 31.40 -2.74 4.23
N LYS A 65 31.60 -2.63 5.55
CA LYS A 65 30.53 -2.15 6.45
C LYS A 65 30.10 -0.77 5.99
N LEU A 66 29.06 -0.71 5.15
CA LEU A 66 28.35 0.52 4.83
C LEU A 66 27.78 1.03 6.14
N ILE A 67 28.35 2.12 6.65
CA ILE A 67 28.07 2.70 7.98
C ILE A 67 26.57 2.99 8.17
N ASN A 68 25.82 3.17 7.08
CA ASN A 68 24.39 3.51 7.05
C ASN A 68 23.46 2.28 6.95
N GLN A 69 23.98 1.06 7.06
CA GLN A 69 23.14 -0.14 7.03
C GLN A 69 22.25 -0.26 8.28
N GLN A 70 22.70 0.21 9.44
CA GLN A 70 21.98 0.02 10.70
C GLN A 70 20.64 0.78 10.77
N PRO A 71 20.55 2.09 10.44
CA PRO A 71 19.27 2.80 10.43
C PRO A 71 18.24 2.16 9.50
N PHE A 72 18.66 1.63 8.35
CA PHE A 72 17.76 0.91 7.46
C PHE A 72 17.27 -0.41 8.08
N GLN A 73 18.13 -1.15 8.80
CA GLN A 73 17.68 -2.32 9.55
C GLN A 73 16.66 -1.97 10.64
N ASP A 74 16.83 -0.83 11.31
CA ASP A 74 15.91 -0.36 12.33
C ASP A 74 14.53 -0.01 11.72
N VAL A 75 14.50 0.61 10.53
CA VAL A 75 13.24 0.83 9.78
C VAL A 75 12.56 -0.49 9.43
N LEU A 76 13.32 -1.50 8.98
CA LEU A 76 12.76 -2.82 8.66
C LEU A 76 12.23 -3.55 9.91
N ASN A 77 12.88 -3.35 11.07
CA ASN A 77 12.42 -3.88 12.35
C ASN A 77 11.11 -3.22 12.78
N GLU A 78 10.97 -1.90 12.67
CA GLU A 78 9.72 -1.22 12.97
C GLU A 78 8.59 -1.60 12.02
N LEU A 79 8.88 -1.86 10.75
CA LEU A 79 7.89 -2.40 9.81
C LEU A 79 7.44 -3.82 10.19
N ASN A 80 8.34 -4.64 10.75
CA ASN A 80 7.97 -5.94 11.32
C ASN A 80 7.09 -5.81 12.57
N ASN A 81 7.37 -4.84 13.45
CA ASN A 81 6.54 -4.53 14.62
C ASN A 81 5.15 -4.06 14.18
N TYR A 82 5.07 -3.17 13.19
CA TYR A 82 3.82 -2.74 12.57
C TYR A 82 3.02 -3.95 12.07
N ALA A 83 3.67 -4.86 11.34
CA ALA A 83 3.02 -6.08 10.85
C ALA A 83 2.50 -6.97 11.98
N ALA A 84 3.22 -7.06 13.11
CA ALA A 84 2.75 -7.79 14.29
C ALA A 84 1.50 -7.17 14.90
N HIS A 85 1.40 -5.84 14.96
CA HIS A 85 0.19 -5.16 15.40
C HIS A 85 -1.00 -5.40 14.47
N ARG A 86 -0.79 -5.46 13.16
CA ARG A 86 -1.85 -5.83 12.20
C ARG A 86 -2.29 -7.29 12.36
N GLU A 87 -1.37 -8.23 12.61
CA GLU A 87 -1.77 -9.61 12.94
C GLU A 87 -2.57 -9.68 14.24
N GLN A 88 -2.12 -8.98 15.28
CA GLN A 88 -2.84 -8.91 16.56
C GLN A 88 -4.26 -8.34 16.39
N LEU A 89 -4.45 -7.35 15.52
CA LEU A 89 -5.77 -6.82 15.17
C LEU A 89 -6.69 -7.91 14.58
N SER A 90 -6.17 -8.72 13.65
CA SER A 90 -6.89 -9.87 13.09
C SER A 90 -7.32 -10.86 14.17
N GLU A 91 -6.41 -11.20 15.09
CA GLU A 91 -6.68 -12.13 16.18
C GLU A 91 -7.75 -11.58 17.13
N ILE A 92 -7.65 -10.30 17.50
CA ILE A 92 -8.64 -9.63 18.37
C ILE A 92 -10.03 -9.62 17.71
N MET A 93 -10.13 -9.27 16.43
CA MET A 93 -11.41 -9.33 15.70
C MET A 93 -11.98 -10.77 15.69
N THR A 94 -11.11 -11.76 15.47
CA THR A 94 -11.53 -13.17 15.42
C THR A 94 -12.06 -13.65 16.76
N VAL A 95 -11.33 -13.39 17.85
CA VAL A 95 -11.72 -13.88 19.19
C VAL A 95 -12.87 -13.06 19.75
N ASN A 96 -12.74 -11.75 19.82
CA ASN A 96 -13.68 -10.93 20.58
C ASN A 96 -15.00 -10.71 19.84
N ILE A 97 -15.00 -10.77 18.50
CA ILE A 97 -16.21 -10.56 17.71
C ILE A 97 -16.70 -11.89 17.14
N CYS A 98 -15.88 -12.58 16.33
CA CYS A 98 -16.38 -13.75 15.60
C CYS A 98 -16.74 -14.92 16.52
N VAL A 99 -15.88 -15.27 17.48
CA VAL A 99 -16.14 -16.40 18.41
C VAL A 99 -17.32 -16.08 19.33
N GLU A 100 -17.33 -14.90 19.95
CA GLU A 100 -18.42 -14.51 20.87
C GLU A 100 -19.78 -14.39 20.17
N LEU A 101 -19.85 -13.72 19.02
CA LEU A 101 -21.12 -13.62 18.28
C LEU A 101 -21.57 -14.99 17.75
N SER A 102 -20.65 -15.87 17.34
CA SER A 102 -20.99 -17.24 16.94
C SER A 102 -21.59 -18.05 18.09
N ARG A 103 -21.04 -17.92 19.31
CA ARG A 103 -21.58 -18.57 20.51
C ARG A 103 -23.00 -18.06 20.81
N ASN A 104 -23.18 -16.75 20.88
CA ASN A 104 -24.50 -16.15 21.13
C ASN A 104 -25.52 -16.52 20.04
N LEU A 105 -25.09 -16.58 18.77
CA LEU A 105 -25.95 -17.02 17.65
C LEU A 105 -26.45 -18.47 17.84
N GLN A 106 -25.60 -19.39 18.33
CA GLN A 106 -26.02 -20.77 18.62
C GLN A 106 -27.06 -20.82 19.75
N GLU A 107 -26.86 -20.04 20.81
CA GLU A 107 -27.81 -19.92 21.92
C GLU A 107 -29.17 -19.39 21.44
N LEU A 108 -29.17 -18.30 20.67
CA LEU A 108 -30.39 -17.73 20.08
C LEU A 108 -31.11 -18.70 19.14
N ARG A 109 -30.37 -19.47 18.32
CA ARG A 109 -30.96 -20.50 17.44
C ARG A 109 -31.69 -21.57 18.24
N GLN A 110 -31.09 -22.04 19.34
CA GLN A 110 -31.69 -23.05 20.19
C GLN A 110 -32.91 -22.50 20.95
N GLU A 111 -32.81 -21.28 21.46
CA GLU A 111 -33.90 -20.59 22.14
C GLU A 111 -35.10 -20.37 21.21
N ARG A 112 -34.87 -19.84 19.99
CA ARG A 112 -35.91 -19.70 18.95
C ARG A 112 -36.63 -21.01 18.69
N LYS A 113 -35.87 -22.10 18.52
CA LYS A 113 -36.42 -23.44 18.27
C LYS A 113 -37.31 -23.91 19.43
N ASN A 114 -36.91 -23.65 20.67
CA ASN A 114 -37.67 -24.03 21.85
C ASN A 114 -39.01 -23.27 21.90
N HIS A 115 -38.98 -21.94 21.74
CA HIS A 115 -40.19 -21.10 21.75
C HIS A 115 -41.17 -21.47 20.63
N LEU A 116 -40.69 -21.69 19.40
CA LEU A 116 -41.55 -22.12 18.28
C LEU A 116 -42.15 -23.51 18.52
N CYS A 117 -41.42 -24.41 19.19
CA CYS A 117 -41.93 -25.72 19.58
C CYS A 117 -43.06 -25.60 20.63
N GLU A 118 -42.93 -24.67 21.59
CA GLU A 118 -43.98 -24.37 22.57
C GLU A 118 -45.28 -23.93 21.88
N VAL A 119 -45.20 -23.00 20.91
CA VAL A 119 -46.37 -22.54 20.13
C VAL A 119 -47.03 -23.71 19.41
N LYS A 120 -46.23 -24.52 18.69
CA LYS A 120 -46.75 -25.66 17.93
C LYS A 120 -47.44 -26.68 18.83
N LYS A 121 -46.86 -26.97 20.00
CA LYS A 121 -47.45 -27.88 20.99
C LYS A 121 -48.77 -27.35 21.53
N ALA A 122 -48.82 -26.07 21.88
CA ALA A 122 -50.02 -25.40 22.36
C ALA A 122 -51.17 -25.45 21.32
N GLN A 123 -50.86 -25.14 20.06
CA GLN A 123 -51.82 -25.23 18.95
C GLN A 123 -52.30 -26.67 18.71
N GLN A 124 -51.40 -27.66 18.75
CA GLN A 124 -51.75 -29.07 18.59
C GLN A 124 -52.65 -29.60 19.72
N ASN A 125 -52.45 -29.13 20.95
CA ASN A 125 -53.30 -29.48 22.08
C ASN A 125 -54.72 -28.95 21.86
N LEU A 126 -54.87 -27.69 21.46
CA LEU A 126 -56.19 -27.10 21.18
C LEU A 126 -56.90 -27.80 20.01
N GLU A 127 -56.17 -28.09 18.93
CA GLU A 127 -56.70 -28.83 17.77
C GLU A 127 -57.20 -30.22 18.15
N SER A 128 -56.48 -30.92 19.03
CA SER A 128 -56.90 -32.24 19.53
C SER A 128 -58.17 -32.17 20.36
N SER A 129 -58.28 -31.15 21.21
CA SER A 129 -59.48 -30.86 22.02
C SER A 129 -60.69 -30.50 21.15
N PHE A 130 -60.48 -29.70 20.12
CA PHE A 130 -61.52 -29.35 19.14
C PHE A 130 -62.07 -30.59 18.44
N LYS A 131 -61.21 -31.55 18.05
CA LYS A 131 -61.65 -32.82 17.44
C LYS A 131 -62.51 -33.65 18.40
N LEU A 132 -62.19 -33.69 19.69
CA LEU A 132 -63.01 -34.37 20.71
C LEU A 132 -64.36 -33.69 20.88
N LEU A 133 -64.39 -32.36 20.93
CA LEU A 133 -65.62 -31.56 20.99
C LEU A 133 -66.52 -31.83 19.78
N GLU A 134 -65.98 -31.79 18.57
CA GLU A 134 -66.74 -32.05 17.35
C GLU A 134 -67.26 -33.50 17.29
N THR A 135 -66.49 -34.46 17.80
CA THR A 135 -66.91 -35.87 17.88
C THR A 135 -68.05 -36.07 18.88
N SER A 136 -67.94 -35.49 20.08
CA SER A 136 -68.99 -35.59 21.11
C SER A 136 -70.27 -34.88 20.68
N LYS A 137 -70.16 -33.70 20.04
CA LYS A 137 -71.28 -32.96 19.46
C LYS A 137 -72.04 -33.78 18.41
N LYS A 138 -71.32 -34.38 17.46
CA LYS A 138 -71.92 -35.25 16.42
C LYS A 138 -72.60 -36.48 17.00
N ARG A 139 -72.01 -37.08 18.04
CA ARG A 139 -72.59 -38.22 18.75
C ARG A 139 -73.89 -37.82 19.45
N PHE A 140 -73.90 -36.69 20.18
CA PHE A 140 -75.10 -36.16 20.81
C PHE A 140 -76.21 -35.90 19.78
N GLU A 141 -75.89 -35.23 18.67
CA GLU A 141 -76.86 -34.95 17.61
C GLU A 141 -77.49 -36.23 17.03
N LYS A 142 -76.68 -37.27 16.82
CA LYS A 142 -77.15 -38.58 16.34
C LYS A 142 -78.07 -39.25 17.36
N GLU A 143 -77.63 -39.40 18.61
CA GLU A 143 -78.42 -40.10 19.63
C GLU A 143 -79.71 -39.34 19.98
N TRP A 144 -79.70 -38.00 19.93
CA TRP A 144 -80.89 -37.18 20.06
C TRP A 144 -81.91 -37.43 18.94
N ARG A 145 -81.47 -37.51 17.67
CA ARG A 145 -82.36 -37.86 16.55
C ARG A 145 -82.99 -39.25 16.71
N GLU A 146 -82.26 -40.21 17.25
CA GLU A 146 -82.81 -41.55 17.50
C GLU A 146 -83.75 -41.58 18.71
N ALA A 147 -83.51 -40.78 19.75
CA ALA A 147 -84.46 -40.60 20.86
C ALA A 147 -85.76 -39.97 20.37
N GLU A 148 -85.68 -38.96 19.50
CA GLU A 148 -86.83 -38.31 18.89
C GLU A 148 -87.65 -39.28 18.04
N LYS A 149 -87.00 -40.11 17.21
CA LYS A 149 -87.67 -41.19 16.46
C LYS A 149 -88.38 -42.20 17.37
N ALA A 150 -87.74 -42.59 18.48
CA ALA A 150 -88.32 -43.53 19.43
C ALA A 150 -89.55 -42.94 20.13
N ASN A 151 -89.51 -41.65 20.50
CA ASN A 151 -90.66 -40.94 21.06
C ASN A 151 -91.83 -40.89 20.07
N GLN A 152 -91.57 -40.52 18.80
CA GLN A 152 -92.60 -40.52 17.75
C GLN A 152 -93.18 -41.92 17.51
N GLN A 153 -92.37 -42.98 17.62
CA GLN A 153 -92.86 -44.35 17.51
C GLN A 153 -93.77 -44.72 18.70
N THR A 154 -93.43 -44.31 19.91
CA THR A 154 -94.28 -44.51 21.09
C THR A 154 -95.64 -43.82 20.92
N GLU A 155 -95.65 -42.58 20.42
CA GLU A 155 -96.89 -41.85 20.14
C GLU A 155 -97.78 -42.57 19.12
N ARG A 156 -97.18 -43.10 18.04
CA ARG A 156 -97.89 -43.88 17.02
C ARG A 156 -98.51 -45.16 17.57
N VAL A 157 -97.72 -45.96 18.30
CA VAL A 157 -98.20 -47.22 18.91
C VAL A 157 -99.31 -46.95 19.93
N GLN A 158 -99.26 -45.81 20.63
CA GLN A 158 -100.29 -45.43 21.61
C GLN A 158 -101.61 -44.95 20.97
N GLN A 159 -101.57 -44.48 19.72
CA GLN A 159 -102.75 -44.09 18.94
C GLN A 159 -103.36 -45.26 18.13
N GLU A 160 -102.66 -46.38 18.04
CA GLU A 160 -103.05 -47.52 17.22
C GLU A 160 -104.11 -48.39 17.93
N VAL A 161 -105.26 -48.58 17.29
CA VAL A 161 -106.42 -49.27 17.87
C VAL A 161 -106.14 -50.75 18.18
N SER A 162 -105.23 -51.38 17.44
CA SER A 162 -104.84 -52.78 17.59
C SER A 162 -103.69 -53.03 18.58
N ALA A 163 -103.01 -51.98 19.06
CA ALA A 163 -101.84 -52.14 19.93
C ALA A 163 -102.24 -52.61 21.32
N THR A 164 -101.53 -53.61 21.86
CA THR A 164 -101.78 -54.09 23.22
C THR A 164 -101.09 -53.19 24.25
N LYS A 165 -101.54 -53.27 25.50
CA LYS A 165 -100.88 -52.58 26.62
C LYS A 165 -99.40 -52.95 26.75
N ALA A 166 -99.02 -54.19 26.40
CA ALA A 166 -97.64 -54.64 26.42
C ALA A 166 -96.80 -53.98 25.31
N ASP A 167 -97.39 -53.77 24.12
CA ASP A 167 -96.70 -53.11 22.99
C ASP A 167 -96.42 -51.64 23.29
N VAL A 168 -97.38 -50.93 23.87
CA VAL A 168 -97.22 -49.54 24.33
C VAL A 168 -96.13 -49.45 25.40
N GLU A 169 -96.15 -50.35 26.38
CA GLU A 169 -95.17 -50.35 27.47
C GLU A 169 -93.75 -50.65 26.94
N LYS A 170 -93.61 -51.61 26.02
CA LYS A 170 -92.32 -51.90 25.37
C LYS A 170 -91.80 -50.71 24.57
N ALA A 171 -92.66 -50.02 23.83
CA ALA A 171 -92.29 -48.81 23.10
C ALA A 171 -91.85 -47.68 24.04
N LYS A 172 -92.54 -47.49 25.17
CA LYS A 172 -92.16 -46.51 26.21
C LYS A 172 -90.81 -46.83 26.83
N GLN A 173 -90.57 -48.08 27.22
CA GLN A 173 -89.28 -48.50 27.78
C GLN A 173 -88.12 -48.25 26.81
N HIS A 174 -88.33 -48.53 25.51
CA HIS A 174 -87.33 -48.22 24.49
C HIS A 174 -87.08 -46.71 24.37
N ALA A 175 -88.14 -45.90 24.28
CA ALA A 175 -88.02 -44.44 24.22
C ALA A 175 -87.28 -43.87 25.45
N HIS A 176 -87.64 -44.29 26.66
CA HIS A 176 -86.93 -43.90 27.89
C HIS A 176 -85.44 -44.26 27.85
N PHE A 177 -85.10 -45.46 27.38
CA PHE A 177 -83.71 -45.86 27.19
C PHE A 177 -82.96 -44.96 26.19
N ARG A 178 -83.59 -44.63 25.05
CA ARG A 178 -82.99 -43.75 24.03
C ARG A 178 -82.79 -42.33 24.55
N VAL A 179 -83.76 -41.79 25.29
CA VAL A 179 -83.65 -40.46 25.93
C VAL A 179 -82.52 -40.44 26.94
N HIS A 180 -82.42 -41.45 27.82
CA HIS A 180 -81.33 -41.56 28.78
C HIS A 180 -79.94 -41.57 28.09
N LEU A 181 -79.79 -42.36 27.02
CA LEU A 181 -78.54 -42.39 26.25
C LEU A 181 -78.21 -41.05 25.59
N ALA A 182 -79.23 -40.33 25.09
CA ALA A 182 -79.05 -38.99 24.53
C ALA A 182 -78.63 -37.98 25.60
N ASP A 183 -79.17 -38.07 26.82
CA ASP A 183 -78.77 -37.24 27.96
C ASP A 183 -77.33 -37.52 28.42
N GLU A 184 -76.89 -38.78 28.43
CA GLU A 184 -75.47 -39.12 28.66
C GLU A 184 -74.56 -38.46 27.62
N CYS A 185 -74.93 -38.53 26.34
CA CYS A 185 -74.17 -37.90 25.25
C CYS A 185 -74.19 -36.36 25.35
N LYS A 186 -75.29 -35.76 25.83
CA LYS A 186 -75.40 -34.32 26.09
C LYS A 186 -74.44 -33.88 27.19
N ASN A 187 -74.35 -34.65 28.27
CA ASN A 187 -73.42 -34.38 29.38
C ASN A 187 -71.96 -34.48 28.93
N GLU A 188 -71.62 -35.49 28.12
CA GLU A 188 -70.28 -35.62 27.53
C GLU A 188 -69.96 -34.44 26.61
N TYR A 189 -70.90 -34.04 25.73
CA TYR A 189 -70.71 -32.85 24.90
C TYR A 189 -70.51 -31.58 25.73
N ALA A 190 -71.31 -31.36 26.77
CA ALA A 190 -71.18 -30.21 27.67
C ALA A 190 -69.81 -30.19 28.38
N SER A 191 -69.33 -31.36 28.82
CA SER A 191 -68.00 -31.52 29.44
C SER A 191 -66.88 -31.17 28.45
N GLN A 192 -66.91 -31.72 27.22
CA GLN A 192 -65.91 -31.41 26.20
C GLN A 192 -65.95 -29.93 25.78
N LEU A 193 -67.14 -29.31 25.76
CA LEU A 193 -67.29 -27.88 25.43
C LEU A 193 -66.66 -26.99 26.50
N GLN A 194 -66.91 -27.28 27.78
CA GLN A 194 -66.29 -26.55 28.89
C GLN A 194 -64.76 -26.65 28.83
N LYS A 195 -64.24 -27.87 28.60
CA LYS A 195 -62.81 -28.13 28.46
C LYS A 195 -62.20 -27.35 27.30
N TYR A 196 -62.80 -27.44 26.11
CA TYR A 196 -62.31 -26.73 24.92
C TYR A 196 -62.27 -25.21 25.14
N ASN A 197 -63.34 -24.64 25.70
CA ASN A 197 -63.39 -23.20 25.96
C ASN A 197 -62.33 -22.75 26.97
N GLN A 198 -62.03 -23.57 27.98
CA GLN A 198 -60.96 -23.29 28.93
C GLN A 198 -59.58 -23.33 28.26
N GLU A 199 -59.30 -24.34 27.45
CA GLU A 199 -58.05 -24.48 26.72
C GLU A 199 -57.88 -23.38 25.66
N GLN A 200 -58.95 -23.02 24.95
CA GLN A 200 -58.97 -21.91 24.00
C GLN A 200 -58.64 -20.59 24.72
N ASN A 201 -59.30 -20.31 25.85
CA ASN A 201 -59.05 -19.09 26.61
C ASN A 201 -57.61 -19.01 27.11
N ASN A 202 -57.07 -20.13 27.63
CA ASN A 202 -55.68 -20.21 28.08
C ASN A 202 -54.70 -20.01 26.93
N LEU A 203 -54.96 -20.58 25.74
CA LEU A 203 -54.10 -20.41 24.58
C LEU A 203 -53.96 -18.92 24.20
N TYR A 204 -55.08 -18.23 23.99
CA TYR A 204 -55.06 -16.88 23.41
C TYR A 204 -54.79 -15.77 24.42
N HIS A 205 -55.10 -15.98 25.70
CA HIS A 205 -54.93 -14.94 26.73
C HIS A 205 -53.74 -15.17 27.66
N SER A 206 -53.04 -16.30 27.54
CA SER A 206 -51.89 -16.64 28.39
C SER A 206 -50.72 -17.22 27.58
N GLU A 207 -50.90 -18.35 26.91
CA GLU A 207 -49.79 -19.08 26.29
C GLU A 207 -49.17 -18.34 25.09
N ILE A 208 -49.98 -17.96 24.08
CA ILE A 208 -49.50 -17.24 22.89
C ILE A 208 -48.88 -15.90 23.27
N PRO A 209 -49.53 -15.03 24.09
CA PRO A 209 -48.92 -13.77 24.50
C PRO A 209 -47.57 -13.96 25.21
N SER A 210 -47.48 -14.94 26.10
CA SER A 210 -46.25 -15.23 26.84
C SER A 210 -45.12 -15.69 25.92
N VAL A 211 -45.38 -16.59 24.98
CA VAL A 211 -44.34 -17.11 24.07
C VAL A 211 -43.91 -16.07 23.05
N TYR A 212 -44.84 -15.26 22.51
CA TYR A 212 -44.50 -14.21 21.55
C TYR A 212 -43.73 -13.07 22.19
N LYS A 213 -44.01 -12.73 23.45
CA LYS A 213 -43.18 -11.81 24.22
C LYS A 213 -41.75 -12.34 24.39
N LYS A 214 -41.56 -13.63 24.69
CA LYS A 214 -40.22 -14.23 24.76
C LYS A 214 -39.49 -14.17 23.41
N LEU A 215 -40.20 -14.41 22.30
CA LEU A 215 -39.63 -14.27 20.95
C LEU A 215 -39.26 -12.82 20.63
N GLN A 216 -40.06 -11.84 21.08
CA GLN A 216 -39.74 -10.42 20.95
C GLN A 216 -38.46 -10.07 21.74
N GLU A 217 -38.37 -10.47 23.02
CA GLU A 217 -37.20 -10.21 23.86
C GLU A 217 -35.92 -10.85 23.28
N MET A 218 -36.06 -12.05 22.70
CA MET A 218 -34.99 -12.75 21.99
C MET A 218 -34.56 -11.97 20.73
N GLU A 219 -35.50 -11.50 19.91
CA GLU A 219 -35.19 -10.71 18.70
C GLU A 219 -34.52 -9.38 19.05
N GLU A 220 -35.03 -8.67 20.06
CA GLU A 220 -34.41 -7.45 20.55
C GLU A 220 -32.97 -7.70 21.05
N ARG A 221 -32.70 -8.86 21.66
CA ARG A 221 -31.34 -9.26 22.05
C ARG A 221 -30.47 -9.55 20.81
N CYS A 222 -31.01 -10.17 19.77
CA CYS A 222 -30.32 -10.36 18.49
C CYS A 222 -29.91 -9.01 17.87
N ILE A 223 -30.83 -8.04 17.84
CA ILE A 223 -30.59 -6.68 17.33
C ILE A 223 -29.51 -5.97 18.16
N ARG A 224 -29.57 -6.05 19.49
CA ARG A 224 -28.56 -5.46 20.38
C ARG A 224 -27.17 -6.07 20.16
N LEU A 225 -27.05 -7.39 20.06
CA LEU A 225 -25.78 -8.06 19.78
C LEU A 225 -25.18 -7.62 18.44
N LEU A 226 -26.01 -7.42 17.42
CA LEU A 226 -25.56 -6.91 16.13
C LEU A 226 -25.03 -5.48 16.23
N ALA A 227 -25.76 -4.60 16.93
CA ALA A 227 -25.34 -3.22 17.16
C ALA A 227 -24.03 -3.13 17.97
N ASP A 228 -23.92 -3.89 19.05
CA ASP A 228 -22.70 -3.97 19.86
C ASP A 228 -21.54 -4.53 19.05
N GLY A 229 -21.81 -5.51 18.18
CA GLY A 229 -20.83 -6.04 17.22
C GLY A 229 -20.27 -4.98 16.27
N TYR A 230 -21.09 -4.04 15.80
CA TYR A 230 -20.63 -2.92 14.97
C TYR A 230 -19.74 -1.96 15.75
N VAL A 231 -20.13 -1.63 16.98
CA VAL A 231 -19.34 -0.76 17.86
C VAL A 231 -17.98 -1.40 18.14
N GLN A 232 -17.96 -2.65 18.60
CA GLN A 232 -16.74 -3.39 18.92
C GLN A 232 -15.79 -3.50 17.73
N PHE A 233 -16.31 -3.70 16.52
CA PHE A 233 -15.50 -3.71 15.29
C PHE A 233 -14.73 -2.40 15.13
N SER A 234 -15.41 -1.26 15.25
CA SER A 234 -14.79 0.05 15.08
C SER A 234 -13.83 0.42 16.22
N GLU A 235 -14.18 0.08 17.45
CA GLU A 235 -13.35 0.35 18.63
C GLU A 235 -12.06 -0.46 18.62
N THR A 236 -12.13 -1.71 18.17
CA THR A 236 -10.96 -2.59 18.02
C THR A 236 -9.90 -1.97 17.10
N GLU A 237 -10.31 -1.41 15.96
CA GLU A 237 -9.40 -0.70 15.04
C GLU A 237 -8.85 0.58 15.67
N LYS A 238 -9.71 1.40 16.28
CA LYS A 238 -9.29 2.67 16.94
C LYS A 238 -8.26 2.43 18.03
N ASN A 239 -8.43 1.37 18.82
CA ASN A 239 -7.52 0.99 19.89
C ASN A 239 -6.15 0.53 19.38
N MET A 240 -6.04 0.13 18.10
CA MET A 240 -4.77 -0.25 17.49
C MET A 240 -3.94 0.96 17.03
N LEU A 241 -4.58 2.10 16.72
CA LEU A 241 -3.91 3.29 16.17
C LEU A 241 -2.72 3.79 17.01
N PRO A 242 -2.75 3.84 18.36
CA PRO A 242 -1.61 4.27 19.14
C PRO A 242 -0.36 3.39 18.95
N ASN A 243 -0.53 2.08 18.76
CA ASN A 243 0.59 1.17 18.53
C ASN A 243 1.19 1.37 17.14
N ILE A 244 0.33 1.58 16.14
CA ILE A 244 0.76 1.93 14.79
C ILE A 244 1.54 3.25 14.78
N ASN A 245 1.04 4.28 15.46
CA ASN A 245 1.70 5.57 15.56
C ASN A 245 3.09 5.44 16.21
N LYS A 246 3.24 4.61 17.25
CA LYS A 246 4.56 4.36 17.87
C LYS A 246 5.59 3.80 16.89
N CYS A 247 5.22 2.85 16.04
CA CYS A 247 6.14 2.33 15.01
C CYS A 247 6.53 3.42 13.99
N LEU A 248 5.57 4.24 13.57
CA LEU A 248 5.83 5.35 12.64
C LEU A 248 6.73 6.42 13.26
N ASP A 249 6.49 6.79 14.51
CA ASP A 249 7.30 7.74 15.26
C ASP A 249 8.74 7.24 15.46
N ALA A 250 8.92 5.94 15.70
CA ALA A 250 10.23 5.31 15.77
C ALA A 250 10.99 5.39 14.43
N ILE A 251 10.33 5.12 13.30
CA ILE A 251 10.91 5.28 11.96
C ILE A 251 11.34 6.74 11.71
N ILE A 252 10.50 7.70 12.07
CA ILE A 252 10.81 9.13 11.96
C ILE A 252 12.04 9.48 12.82
N SER A 253 12.09 8.96 14.05
CA SER A 253 13.22 9.16 14.96
C SER A 253 14.52 8.60 14.38
N THR A 254 14.50 7.38 13.85
CA THR A 254 15.65 6.75 13.17
C THR A 254 16.19 7.64 12.05
N GLY A 255 15.32 8.19 11.20
CA GLY A 255 15.74 9.11 10.14
C GLY A 255 16.32 10.43 10.65
N ARG A 256 15.75 11.01 11.71
CA ARG A 256 16.23 12.27 12.32
C ARG A 256 17.57 12.14 13.03
N ASN A 257 17.91 10.93 13.47
CA ASN A 257 19.15 10.65 14.20
C ASN A 257 20.35 10.37 13.28
N ILE A 258 20.15 10.29 11.95
CA ILE A 258 21.24 10.14 10.99
C ILE A 258 22.06 11.44 10.97
N ASN A 259 23.38 11.30 11.14
CA ASN A 259 24.32 12.42 11.17
C ASN A 259 25.42 12.20 10.12
N GLU A 260 25.32 12.93 9.02
CA GLU A 260 26.20 12.78 7.86
C GLU A 260 27.68 13.05 8.19
N LYS A 261 27.95 13.95 9.16
CA LYS A 261 29.32 14.26 9.58
C LYS A 261 29.91 13.14 10.42
N GLN A 262 29.11 12.59 11.34
CA GLN A 262 29.56 11.48 12.17
C GLN A 262 29.82 10.23 11.32
N GLU A 263 28.98 9.95 10.32
CA GLU A 263 29.15 8.81 9.42
C GLU A 263 30.43 8.93 8.57
N THR A 264 30.68 10.11 8.00
CA THR A 264 31.89 10.35 7.19
C THR A 264 33.17 10.36 8.04
N LEU A 265 33.11 10.84 9.28
CA LEU A 265 34.22 10.74 10.24
C LEU A 265 34.49 9.29 10.64
N ALA A 266 33.46 8.49 10.90
CA ALA A 266 33.61 7.07 11.20
C ALA A 266 34.30 6.31 10.05
N LEU A 267 34.06 6.69 8.80
CA LEU A 267 34.79 6.13 7.65
C LEU A 267 36.29 6.46 7.71
N ILE A 268 36.63 7.71 8.04
CA ILE A 268 38.03 8.11 8.22
C ILE A 268 38.66 7.31 9.34
N GLU A 269 38.00 7.17 10.48
CA GLU A 269 38.51 6.39 11.61
C GLU A 269 38.72 4.91 11.24
N GLN A 270 37.81 4.34 10.44
CA GLN A 270 37.89 2.95 10.00
C GLN A 270 39.02 2.69 8.99
N TYR A 271 39.30 3.63 8.09
CA TYR A 271 40.23 3.42 6.96
C TYR A 271 41.50 4.27 7.00
N ARG A 272 41.69 5.14 7.99
CA ARG A 272 42.92 5.94 8.13
C ARG A 272 44.11 5.00 8.31
N SER A 273 44.97 4.94 7.29
CA SER A 273 46.15 4.08 7.25
C SER A 273 47.36 4.63 8.03
N GLY A 274 47.30 5.88 8.48
CA GLY A 274 48.42 6.60 9.09
C GLY A 274 49.49 7.06 8.10
N ALA A 275 49.32 6.77 6.80
CA ALA A 275 50.24 7.26 5.77
C ALA A 275 50.17 8.79 5.64
N VAL A 276 51.32 9.44 5.71
CA VAL A 276 51.46 10.87 5.46
C VAL A 276 51.67 11.06 3.96
N PRO A 277 51.13 12.13 3.33
CA PRO A 277 51.45 12.47 1.95
C PRO A 277 52.98 12.49 1.75
N PRO A 278 53.50 11.99 0.61
CA PRO A 278 54.93 12.01 0.32
C PRO A 278 55.50 13.41 0.51
N ALA A 279 56.65 13.52 1.19
CA ALA A 279 57.36 14.78 1.34
C ALA A 279 57.88 15.29 -0.01
N ASP A 280 58.23 16.57 -0.05
CA ASP A 280 58.87 17.16 -1.23
C ASP A 280 60.14 16.37 -1.57
N VAL A 281 60.33 16.10 -2.86
CA VAL A 281 61.52 15.37 -3.32
C VAL A 281 62.72 16.27 -3.11
N GLU A 282 63.68 15.81 -2.31
CA GLU A 282 64.90 16.55 -2.03
C GLU A 282 65.74 16.70 -3.31
N PHE A 283 66.37 17.87 -3.46
CA PHE A 283 67.31 18.12 -4.54
C PHE A 283 68.62 17.35 -4.30
N GLU A 284 68.92 16.39 -5.16
CA GLU A 284 70.19 15.67 -5.14
C GLU A 284 71.29 16.51 -5.81
N ASP A 285 72.12 17.17 -5.00
CA ASP A 285 73.26 17.96 -5.47
C ASP A 285 74.48 17.07 -5.80
N TYR A 286 74.60 16.69 -7.07
CA TYR A 286 75.73 15.90 -7.57
C TYR A 286 77.03 16.70 -7.75
N SER A 287 77.04 18.02 -7.51
CA SER A 287 78.23 18.86 -7.68
C SER A 287 79.22 18.76 -6.50
N GLN A 288 78.85 18.07 -5.42
CA GLN A 288 79.72 17.86 -4.26
C GLN A 288 80.62 16.63 -4.45
N THR A 289 81.90 16.86 -4.74
CA THR A 289 82.95 15.85 -4.64
C THR A 289 83.16 15.42 -3.17
N VAL A 290 82.85 14.15 -2.88
CA VAL A 290 83.27 13.30 -1.74
C VAL A 290 83.97 14.01 -0.56
N ARG A 291 83.33 14.00 0.61
CA ARG A 291 84.05 13.76 1.88
C ARG A 291 83.60 12.43 2.46
N ALA A 292 84.58 11.63 2.85
CA ALA A 292 84.45 10.24 3.25
C ALA A 292 83.75 10.06 4.61
N ALA A 293 82.77 9.16 4.59
CA ALA A 293 82.21 8.29 5.62
C ALA A 293 82.49 8.53 7.11
N ALA A 294 81.40 8.58 7.88
CA ALA A 294 81.22 7.69 9.04
C ALA A 294 79.81 7.08 9.00
N SER A 295 79.77 5.77 8.74
CA SER A 295 78.71 4.78 8.98
C SER A 295 77.25 5.16 8.69
N ASP A 296 76.71 4.62 7.60
CA ASP A 296 75.71 3.57 7.74
C ASP A 296 75.63 2.70 6.47
N ASN A 297 75.85 1.41 6.67
CA ASN A 297 75.56 0.40 5.67
C ASN A 297 74.04 0.26 5.55
N THR A 298 73.46 0.84 4.51
CA THR A 298 72.33 0.23 3.79
C THR A 298 72.33 0.75 2.37
N VAL A 299 72.80 -0.08 1.44
CA VAL A 299 72.44 0.02 0.03
C VAL A 299 70.93 -0.13 -0.05
N THR A 300 70.22 0.99 0.00
CA THR A 300 68.82 1.06 -0.41
C THR A 300 68.83 1.73 -1.77
N HIS A 301 68.64 0.90 -2.80
CA HIS A 301 67.97 1.33 -4.01
C HIS A 301 66.87 2.34 -3.61
N LEU A 302 66.87 3.53 -4.19
CA LEU A 302 65.64 4.31 -4.30
C LEU A 302 64.55 3.31 -4.70
N PRO A 303 63.54 3.03 -3.86
CA PRO A 303 62.41 2.31 -4.38
C PRO A 303 61.91 3.23 -5.48
N LYS A 304 61.96 2.76 -6.74
CA LYS A 304 61.16 3.38 -7.79
C LYS A 304 59.83 3.58 -7.12
N VAL A 305 59.46 4.82 -6.82
CA VAL A 305 58.07 5.15 -6.52
C VAL A 305 57.41 4.89 -7.86
N ARG A 306 57.09 3.61 -8.09
CA ARG A 306 55.93 3.27 -8.87
C ARG A 306 54.88 4.07 -8.15
N ILE A 307 54.49 5.19 -8.75
CA ILE A 307 53.10 5.58 -8.76
C ILE A 307 52.40 4.23 -9.01
N LYS A 308 51.93 3.58 -7.93
CA LYS A 308 50.96 2.51 -8.11
C LYS A 308 49.91 3.25 -8.89
N GLN A 309 49.79 2.94 -10.19
CA GLN A 309 48.80 3.57 -11.02
C GLN A 309 47.53 3.51 -10.18
N LEU A 310 47.01 4.67 -9.78
CA LEU A 310 45.77 4.78 -9.03
C LEU A 310 44.60 4.13 -9.79
N PHE A 311 44.88 3.71 -11.03
CA PHE A 311 44.08 2.86 -11.87
C PHE A 311 44.91 1.64 -12.30
N HIS A 312 44.68 0.47 -11.68
CA HIS A 312 44.24 -0.75 -12.37
C HIS A 312 44.22 -1.97 -11.43
N LYS A 313 43.01 -2.46 -11.15
CA LYS A 313 42.74 -3.90 -11.15
C LYS A 313 41.43 -4.11 -11.93
N LYS A 314 41.54 -4.40 -13.23
CA LYS A 314 40.46 -5.08 -13.96
C LYS A 314 40.35 -6.47 -13.35
N ASN A 315 39.51 -6.62 -12.32
CA ASN A 315 39.02 -7.93 -11.97
C ASN A 315 38.13 -8.38 -13.14
N LYS A 316 38.48 -9.51 -13.76
CA LYS A 316 37.57 -10.28 -14.61
C LYS A 316 36.38 -10.68 -13.73
N VAL A 317 35.32 -9.88 -13.75
CA VAL A 317 34.00 -10.32 -13.31
C VAL A 317 33.38 -11.03 -14.49
N GLY A 318 33.08 -12.32 -14.28
CA GLY A 318 32.28 -13.12 -15.20
C GLY A 318 30.93 -12.46 -15.41
N THR A 319 30.56 -12.36 -16.68
CA THR A 319 29.33 -11.81 -17.24
C THR A 319 28.08 -12.40 -16.59
N VAL A 320 27.22 -11.56 -16.00
CA VAL A 320 25.75 -11.59 -16.17
C VAL A 320 25.19 -10.16 -16.04
N TRP A 321 24.85 -9.61 -17.20
CA TRP A 321 24.03 -8.44 -17.59
C TRP A 321 23.20 -7.69 -16.53
N SER A 322 23.36 -6.35 -16.47
CA SER A 322 22.49 -5.38 -17.17
C SER A 322 22.86 -3.91 -16.84
N ASN A 323 22.87 -3.06 -17.86
CA ASN A 323 22.80 -1.59 -17.82
C ASN A 323 24.04 -0.77 -17.40
N SER A 324 25.21 -1.09 -17.97
CA SER A 324 26.38 -0.20 -17.98
C SER A 324 26.71 0.26 -19.40
N PHE A 325 25.81 1.02 -20.03
CA PHE A 325 26.11 1.72 -21.28
C PHE A 325 26.19 3.24 -21.06
N LEU A 326 25.34 3.78 -20.17
CA LEU A 326 25.34 5.21 -19.81
C LEU A 326 26.61 5.65 -19.07
N LEU A 327 27.17 4.82 -18.19
CA LEU A 327 28.42 5.14 -17.50
C LEU A 327 29.62 5.12 -18.46
N GLU A 328 29.64 4.16 -19.39
CA GLU A 328 30.64 4.06 -20.46
C GLU A 328 30.55 5.26 -21.42
N ILE A 329 29.33 5.69 -21.77
CA ILE A 329 29.06 6.88 -22.60
C ILE A 329 29.46 8.16 -21.87
N CYS A 330 29.14 8.33 -20.58
CA CYS A 330 29.55 9.49 -19.80
C CYS A 330 31.07 9.58 -19.67
N ILE A 331 31.74 8.45 -19.47
CA ILE A 331 33.21 8.38 -19.44
C ILE A 331 33.78 8.69 -20.83
N GLN A 332 33.21 8.15 -21.92
CA GLN A 332 33.63 8.43 -23.30
C GLN A 332 33.37 9.88 -23.74
N MET A 333 32.24 10.49 -23.37
CA MET A 333 31.95 11.90 -23.64
C MET A 333 32.87 12.82 -22.87
N CYS A 334 33.17 12.51 -21.60
CA CYS A 334 34.14 13.24 -20.80
C CYS A 334 35.55 13.09 -21.38
N HIS A 335 35.93 11.90 -21.87
CA HIS A 335 37.19 11.67 -22.57
C HIS A 335 37.27 12.38 -23.94
N LYS A 336 36.16 12.43 -24.70
CA LYS A 336 36.09 13.08 -26.02
C LYS A 336 36.14 14.61 -25.86
N GLN A 337 35.43 15.17 -24.88
CA GLN A 337 35.54 16.61 -24.55
C GLN A 337 36.92 16.97 -23.98
N PHE A 338 37.51 16.14 -23.12
CA PHE A 338 38.86 16.37 -22.59
C PHE A 338 39.93 16.30 -23.71
N LYS A 339 39.76 15.39 -24.68
CA LYS A 339 40.66 15.23 -25.83
C LYS A 339 40.50 16.34 -26.89
N THR A 340 39.27 16.80 -27.14
CA THR A 340 39.00 17.98 -27.97
C THR A 340 39.51 19.26 -27.30
N PHE A 341 39.46 19.37 -25.97
CA PHE A 341 39.96 20.51 -25.20
C PHE A 341 41.49 20.63 -25.19
N ILE A 342 42.23 19.49 -25.08
CA ILE A 342 43.70 19.46 -25.29
C ILE A 342 44.07 19.97 -26.69
N LEU A 343 43.20 19.79 -27.69
CA LEU A 343 43.45 20.15 -29.10
C LEU A 343 43.05 21.60 -29.46
N THR A 344 42.36 22.34 -28.59
CA THR A 344 41.95 23.74 -28.82
C THR A 344 42.78 24.79 -28.08
N PHE A 345 43.86 24.41 -27.40
CA PHE A 345 44.86 25.39 -26.96
C PHE A 345 45.56 25.99 -28.19
N PRO A 346 45.78 27.32 -28.26
CA PRO A 346 46.58 27.90 -29.34
C PRO A 346 47.97 27.25 -29.36
N PRO A 347 48.50 26.88 -30.52
CA PRO A 347 49.81 26.26 -30.64
C PRO A 347 50.89 27.32 -30.47
N SER A 348 51.18 27.71 -29.24
CA SER A 348 52.45 28.37 -28.90
C SER A 348 52.73 28.21 -27.41
N LEU A 349 53.37 27.09 -27.05
CA LEU A 349 54.22 27.07 -25.86
C LEU A 349 55.39 28.02 -26.18
N GLU A 350 55.23 29.30 -25.85
CA GLU A 350 56.33 30.26 -25.97
C GLU A 350 57.47 29.77 -25.07
N ASP A 351 58.55 29.32 -25.70
CA ASP A 351 59.72 28.82 -25.01
C ASP A 351 60.50 29.99 -24.40
N LEU A 352 60.10 30.41 -23.19
CA LEU A 352 60.73 31.49 -22.44
C LEU A 352 62.13 31.10 -21.90
N SER A 353 62.59 29.87 -22.16
CA SER A 353 63.89 29.36 -21.71
C SER A 353 65.08 30.12 -22.31
N ARG A 354 64.88 30.82 -23.43
CA ARG A 354 65.91 31.62 -24.12
C ARG A 354 66.06 33.04 -23.58
N LEU A 355 65.18 33.48 -22.68
CA LEU A 355 65.23 34.81 -22.07
C LEU A 355 66.04 34.81 -20.75
N PRO A 356 66.73 35.93 -20.42
CA PRO A 356 67.36 36.12 -19.12
C PRO A 356 66.35 35.95 -17.96
N PRO A 357 66.78 35.47 -16.78
CA PRO A 357 65.88 35.17 -15.65
C PRO A 357 64.93 36.30 -15.26
N ASP A 358 65.42 37.54 -15.22
CA ASP A 358 64.61 38.72 -14.87
C ASP A 358 63.55 39.08 -15.92
N GLN A 359 63.81 38.74 -17.18
CA GLN A 359 62.89 38.96 -18.29
C GLN A 359 61.84 37.85 -18.36
N ARG A 360 62.24 36.61 -18.04
CA ARG A 360 61.33 35.48 -17.87
C ARG A 360 60.37 35.70 -16.70
N SER A 361 60.88 36.18 -15.56
CA SER A 361 60.08 36.52 -14.38
C SER A 361 59.04 37.60 -14.71
N ARG A 362 59.44 38.68 -15.38
CA ARG A 362 58.51 39.74 -15.82
C ARG A 362 57.41 39.22 -16.76
N ARG A 363 57.77 38.43 -17.79
CA ARG A 363 56.80 37.86 -18.73
C ARG A 363 55.84 36.87 -18.08
N LEU A 364 56.31 36.07 -17.13
CA LEU A 364 55.45 35.17 -16.36
C LEU A 364 54.53 35.96 -15.42
N GLN A 365 55.03 37.02 -14.79
CA GLN A 365 54.22 37.88 -13.93
C GLN A 365 53.12 38.61 -14.71
N GLU A 366 53.41 39.06 -15.93
CA GLU A 366 52.39 39.60 -16.86
C GLU A 366 51.32 38.55 -17.18
N LYS A 367 51.71 37.30 -17.51
CA LYS A 367 50.75 36.20 -17.73
C LYS A 367 49.91 35.88 -16.49
N ILE A 368 50.51 35.88 -15.30
CA ILE A 368 49.78 35.68 -14.03
C ILE A 368 48.75 36.80 -13.85
N ASN A 369 49.14 38.06 -14.06
CA ASN A 369 48.26 39.21 -13.92
C ASN A 369 47.10 39.17 -14.93
N ASP A 370 47.35 38.73 -16.17
CA ASP A 370 46.32 38.59 -17.20
C ASP A 370 45.32 37.48 -16.84
N ILE A 371 45.81 36.32 -16.37
CA ILE A 371 44.92 35.23 -15.95
C ILE A 371 44.14 35.63 -14.68
N GLN A 372 44.75 36.38 -13.75
CA GLN A 372 44.03 36.93 -12.58
C GLN A 372 42.91 37.89 -12.97
N LYS A 373 43.13 38.75 -13.98
CA LYS A 373 42.09 39.63 -14.52
C LYS A 373 40.95 38.85 -15.18
N GLU A 374 41.28 37.80 -15.92
CA GLU A 374 40.27 36.93 -16.55
C GLU A 374 39.46 36.16 -15.49
N LEU A 375 40.13 35.65 -14.46
CA LEU A 375 39.50 34.98 -13.32
C LEU A 375 38.51 35.91 -12.59
N GLN A 376 38.91 37.16 -12.35
CA GLN A 376 38.05 38.16 -11.73
C GLN A 376 36.82 38.46 -12.59
N ARG A 377 37.00 38.64 -13.92
CA ARG A 377 35.89 38.84 -14.86
C ARG A 377 34.90 37.68 -14.88
N GLU A 378 35.38 36.44 -14.89
CA GLU A 378 34.50 35.27 -14.86
C GLU A 378 33.81 35.09 -13.50
N THR A 379 34.45 35.48 -12.39
CA THR A 379 33.84 35.48 -11.05
C THR A 379 32.67 36.47 -10.98
N GLU A 380 32.88 37.71 -11.44
CA GLU A 380 31.85 38.75 -11.46
C GLU A 380 30.68 38.38 -12.37
N LYS A 381 30.94 37.76 -13.54
CA LYS A 381 29.89 37.21 -14.41
C LYS A 381 29.08 36.11 -13.71
N SER A 382 29.73 35.19 -13.00
CA SER A 382 29.07 34.12 -12.25
C SER A 382 28.16 34.68 -11.14
N GLU A 383 28.63 35.69 -10.41
CA GLU A 383 27.83 36.36 -9.37
C GLU A 383 26.62 37.11 -9.95
N ALA A 384 26.80 37.82 -11.07
CA ALA A 384 25.71 38.51 -11.76
C ALA A 384 24.64 37.51 -12.24
N LEU A 385 25.06 36.36 -12.78
CA LEU A 385 24.16 35.29 -13.20
C LEU A 385 23.41 34.63 -12.02
N MET A 386 24.06 34.45 -10.86
CA MET A 386 23.36 33.98 -9.66
C MET A 386 22.30 34.97 -9.17
N LYS A 387 22.59 36.27 -9.22
CA LYS A 387 21.61 37.30 -8.88
C LYS A 387 20.44 37.29 -9.88
N MET A 388 20.73 37.14 -11.17
CA MET A 388 19.70 37.08 -12.23
C MET A 388 18.81 35.83 -12.09
N LYS A 389 19.40 34.68 -11.72
CA LYS A 389 18.65 33.47 -11.38
C LYS A 389 17.66 33.70 -10.24
N GLY A 390 18.09 34.36 -9.16
CA GLY A 390 17.22 34.68 -8.03
C GLY A 390 16.03 35.57 -8.42
N VAL A 391 16.24 36.52 -9.35
CA VAL A 391 15.15 37.36 -9.89
C VAL A 391 14.14 36.53 -10.70
N TYR A 392 14.62 35.60 -11.53
CA TYR A 392 13.74 34.72 -12.32
C TYR A 392 12.99 33.70 -11.46
N GLU A 393 13.57 33.25 -10.35
CA GLU A 393 12.88 32.38 -9.38
C GLU A 393 11.77 33.12 -8.63
N GLN A 394 11.90 34.43 -8.42
CA GLN A 394 10.91 35.26 -7.74
C GLN A 394 9.82 35.79 -8.68
N ASN A 395 10.11 35.93 -9.98
CA ASN A 395 9.15 36.40 -10.98
C ASN A 395 9.32 35.66 -12.31
N SER A 396 8.45 34.68 -12.55
CA SER A 396 8.46 33.83 -13.75
C SER A 396 8.13 34.56 -15.06
N GLN A 397 7.65 35.81 -15.01
CA GLN A 397 7.42 36.62 -16.22
C GLN A 397 8.71 37.28 -16.74
N LEU A 398 9.77 37.37 -15.93
CA LEU A 398 11.01 38.05 -16.31
C LEU A 398 12.04 37.12 -16.99
N GLY A 399 11.85 35.81 -16.90
CA GLY A 399 12.70 34.82 -17.57
C GLY A 399 12.64 33.44 -16.92
N ASP A 400 13.23 32.44 -17.58
CA ASP A 400 13.30 31.06 -17.10
C ASP A 400 14.60 30.83 -16.30
N PRO A 401 14.52 30.48 -15.00
CA PRO A 401 15.68 30.18 -14.14
C PRO A 401 16.62 29.11 -14.71
N SER A 402 16.09 28.16 -15.49
CA SER A 402 16.87 27.05 -16.05
C SER A 402 17.84 27.49 -17.15
N THR A 403 17.60 28.65 -17.77
CA THR A 403 18.52 29.25 -18.76
C THR A 403 19.75 29.86 -18.10
N CYS A 404 19.59 30.51 -16.94
CA CYS A 404 20.72 30.98 -16.13
C CYS A 404 21.55 29.81 -15.62
N LEU A 405 20.89 28.72 -15.16
CA LEU A 405 21.56 27.53 -14.65
C LEU A 405 22.52 26.91 -15.68
N ARG A 406 22.13 26.84 -16.96
CA ARG A 406 22.99 26.35 -18.06
C ARG A 406 24.25 27.20 -18.24
N GLN A 407 24.12 28.53 -18.17
CA GLN A 407 25.26 29.44 -18.28
C GLN A 407 26.18 29.36 -17.05
N THR A 408 25.62 29.22 -15.84
CA THR A 408 26.39 29.07 -14.60
C THR A 408 27.20 27.77 -14.59
N THR A 409 26.65 26.66 -15.10
CA THR A 409 27.38 25.37 -15.18
C THR A 409 28.56 25.45 -16.14
N SER A 410 28.42 26.09 -17.30
CA SER A 410 29.51 26.29 -18.25
C SER A 410 30.63 27.20 -17.70
N MET A 411 30.26 28.23 -16.93
CA MET A 411 31.23 29.19 -16.36
C MET A 411 31.99 28.62 -15.16
N ASN A 412 31.33 27.85 -14.30
CA ASN A 412 31.99 27.21 -13.15
C ASN A 412 33.09 26.22 -13.56
N VAL A 413 32.92 25.55 -14.70
CA VAL A 413 33.96 24.68 -15.29
C VAL A 413 35.19 25.51 -15.69
N ASN A 414 34.99 26.65 -16.37
CA ASN A 414 36.08 27.55 -16.77
C ASN A 414 36.79 28.19 -15.56
N LEU A 415 36.05 28.56 -14.52
CA LEU A 415 36.60 29.17 -13.30
C LEU A 415 37.48 28.19 -12.51
N THR A 416 37.04 26.93 -12.40
CA THR A 416 37.80 25.84 -11.74
C THR A 416 39.11 25.54 -12.47
N MET A 417 39.11 25.64 -13.81
CA MET A 417 40.29 25.49 -14.66
C MET A 417 41.27 26.66 -14.57
N THR A 418 40.77 27.88 -14.34
CA THR A 418 41.60 29.09 -14.25
C THR A 418 42.33 29.18 -12.90
N LEU A 419 41.64 28.83 -11.81
CA LEU A 419 42.20 28.77 -10.45
C LEU A 419 43.33 27.74 -10.29
N THR A 420 43.31 26.67 -11.08
CA THR A 420 44.37 25.63 -11.07
C THR A 420 45.66 26.11 -11.72
N LEU A 421 45.64 27.17 -12.54
CA LEU A 421 46.79 27.66 -13.31
C LEU A 421 47.48 28.88 -12.67
N THR A 422 46.83 29.62 -11.75
CA THR A 422 47.32 30.91 -11.22
C THR A 422 47.94 30.87 -9.83
N CYS A 423 48.18 29.69 -9.23
CA CYS A 423 48.61 29.60 -7.83
C CYS A 423 50.06 29.11 -7.70
N PRO A 424 51.05 29.97 -7.40
CA PRO A 424 52.43 29.55 -7.12
C PRO A 424 52.64 29.07 -5.68
N SER A 425 51.71 29.31 -4.76
CA SER A 425 51.88 28.97 -3.35
C SER A 425 50.56 29.02 -2.57
N VAL A 426 49.79 27.92 -2.61
CA VAL A 426 48.86 27.58 -1.53
C VAL A 426 48.97 26.08 -1.29
N SER A 427 49.52 25.75 -0.12
CA SER A 427 49.48 24.43 0.50
C SER A 427 48.10 23.79 0.32
N ALA A 428 48.10 22.53 -0.09
CA ALA A 428 46.95 21.69 -0.43
C ALA A 428 45.97 21.39 0.72
N ARG A 429 45.62 22.37 1.56
CA ARG A 429 44.73 22.23 2.72
C ARG A 429 43.38 22.94 2.62
N HIS A 430 43.11 23.72 1.57
CA HIS A 430 41.80 24.36 1.39
C HIS A 430 41.11 24.08 0.04
N SER A 431 41.71 23.25 -0.83
CA SER A 431 41.16 22.94 -2.16
C SER A 431 40.18 21.75 -2.20
N MET A 432 39.95 21.06 -1.09
CA MET A 432 38.96 19.96 -1.02
C MET A 432 37.55 20.44 -0.65
N THR A 433 37.39 21.68 -0.17
CA THR A 433 36.09 22.21 0.27
C THR A 433 35.28 22.84 -0.87
N LEU A 434 35.83 22.93 -2.08
CA LEU A 434 35.13 23.41 -3.27
C LEU A 434 34.92 22.32 -4.34
N MET A 435 35.05 21.05 -3.96
CA MET A 435 34.49 19.95 -4.74
C MET A 435 33.02 19.75 -4.31
N VAL A 436 32.12 20.05 -5.24
CA VAL A 436 30.78 19.43 -5.33
C VAL A 436 29.74 19.89 -4.30
N ARG A 437 29.36 21.17 -4.36
CA ARG A 437 27.92 21.51 -4.44
C ARG A 437 27.49 21.59 -5.91
N CYS A 438 27.90 20.57 -6.67
CA CYS A 438 27.59 20.48 -8.07
C CYS A 438 26.13 20.02 -8.18
N SER A 439 25.33 20.92 -8.70
CA SER A 439 23.96 20.77 -9.21
C SER A 439 23.78 19.64 -10.23
N LEU A 440 24.79 18.78 -10.47
CA LEU A 440 24.68 17.51 -11.18
C LEU A 440 23.98 16.40 -10.37
N CYS A 441 23.94 16.46 -9.04
CA CYS A 441 23.23 15.41 -8.26
C CYS A 441 21.69 15.54 -8.38
N ALA A 442 21.18 16.77 -8.55
CA ALA A 442 19.74 17.02 -8.68
C ALA A 442 19.15 16.61 -10.05
N LEU A 443 19.96 16.63 -11.12
CA LEU A 443 19.52 16.22 -12.46
C LEU A 443 19.56 14.71 -12.67
N CYS A 444 20.43 13.97 -11.97
CA CYS A 444 20.42 12.50 -11.99
C CYS A 444 19.15 11.91 -11.36
N HIS A 445 18.58 12.55 -10.33
CA HIS A 445 17.36 12.05 -9.68
C HIS A 445 16.08 12.24 -10.51
N LEU A 446 16.03 13.25 -11.39
CA LEU A 446 14.85 13.51 -12.22
C LEU A 446 14.77 12.61 -13.46
N PHE A 447 15.92 12.08 -13.91
CA PHE A 447 16.01 11.24 -15.12
C PHE A 447 15.48 9.80 -14.91
N VAL A 448 15.52 9.27 -13.68
CA VAL A 448 15.10 7.90 -13.38
C VAL A 448 13.57 7.73 -13.34
N LEU A 449 12.82 8.81 -13.12
CA LEU A 449 11.35 8.75 -12.92
C LEU A 449 10.54 8.75 -14.23
N LEU A 450 11.11 9.14 -15.37
CA LEU A 450 10.36 9.25 -16.63
C LEU A 450 10.43 8.01 -17.54
N THR A 451 11.31 7.03 -17.25
CA THR A 451 11.55 5.88 -18.15
C THR A 451 10.74 4.63 -17.85
N PHE A 452 9.79 4.66 -16.90
CA PHE A 452 8.94 3.49 -16.60
C PHE A 452 7.53 3.64 -17.13
N SER A 453 7.40 3.71 -18.45
CA SER A 453 6.20 3.29 -19.17
C SER A 453 6.56 3.11 -20.63
N ARG A 454 6.69 1.87 -21.12
CA ARG A 454 5.67 1.23 -21.96
C ARG A 454 6.14 -0.11 -22.54
N HIS A 455 5.14 -0.97 -22.77
CA HIS A 455 5.16 -2.20 -23.56
C HIS A 455 5.67 -2.00 -25.01
N PRO A 456 6.20 -3.07 -25.64
CA PRO A 456 6.61 -3.06 -27.04
C PRO A 456 5.40 -3.27 -27.97
N ASP A 457 5.39 -2.61 -29.13
CA ASP A 457 4.54 -2.97 -30.27
C ASP A 457 5.38 -2.98 -31.57
N PRO A 458 5.12 -3.89 -32.53
CA PRO A 458 6.02 -4.25 -33.60
C PRO A 458 5.63 -3.57 -34.91
N SER A 459 6.43 -2.61 -35.36
CA SER A 459 6.50 -2.23 -36.77
C SER A 459 7.88 -1.67 -37.00
N GLY A 460 8.64 -2.31 -37.90
CA GLY A 460 10.06 -2.04 -38.15
C GLY A 460 10.36 -0.70 -38.84
N LEU A 461 9.88 0.41 -38.28
CA LEU A 461 10.39 1.75 -38.54
C LEU A 461 11.38 2.11 -37.43
N LEU A 462 12.54 2.67 -37.79
CA LEU A 462 13.49 3.25 -36.84
C LEU A 462 12.79 4.39 -36.08
N VAL A 463 12.51 4.17 -34.80
CA VAL A 463 11.88 5.17 -33.92
C VAL A 463 13.00 5.97 -33.28
N SER A 464 13.02 7.28 -33.49
CA SER A 464 13.93 8.17 -32.81
C SER A 464 13.26 8.78 -31.58
N ILE A 465 13.97 8.88 -30.46
CA ILE A 465 13.46 9.52 -29.24
C ILE A 465 14.27 10.78 -28.97
N CYS A 466 13.60 11.90 -28.66
CA CYS A 466 14.27 13.11 -28.19
C CYS A 466 14.74 12.92 -26.74
N VAL A 467 16.05 12.98 -26.49
CA VAL A 467 16.61 12.56 -25.18
C VAL A 467 16.97 13.72 -24.26
N CYS A 468 17.14 14.95 -24.79
CA CYS A 468 17.84 15.97 -24.02
C CYS A 468 17.13 17.33 -23.83
N VAL A 469 16.33 17.87 -24.76
CA VAL A 469 15.80 19.24 -24.61
C VAL A 469 14.48 19.46 -25.38
N CYS A 470 13.54 20.24 -24.81
CA CYS A 470 12.40 20.79 -25.55
C CYS A 470 12.87 21.96 -26.43
N VAL A 471 12.72 21.85 -27.76
CA VAL A 471 13.10 22.91 -28.72
C VAL A 471 11.85 23.55 -29.29
N SER A 472 11.77 24.88 -29.27
CA SER A 472 10.74 25.65 -29.97
C SER A 472 11.23 25.90 -31.40
N GLY A 473 10.52 25.37 -32.42
CA GLY A 473 10.88 25.58 -33.82
C GLY A 473 10.67 27.04 -34.21
N SER A 474 11.75 27.81 -34.29
CA SER A 474 11.68 29.24 -34.65
C SER A 474 12.38 29.58 -35.97
N SER A 475 13.11 28.63 -36.56
CA SER A 475 13.75 28.75 -37.87
C SER A 475 12.94 28.05 -38.96
N GLU A 476 12.98 28.58 -40.18
CA GLU A 476 12.27 28.05 -41.34
C GLU A 476 12.69 26.59 -41.62
N GLY A 477 11.73 25.65 -41.54
CA GLY A 477 11.96 24.21 -41.73
C GLY A 477 12.33 23.40 -40.48
N ALA A 478 12.52 24.02 -39.31
CA ALA A 478 12.76 23.31 -38.05
C ALA A 478 11.46 23.05 -37.29
N VAL A 479 11.34 21.86 -36.69
CA VAL A 479 10.13 21.45 -35.97
C VAL A 479 10.41 21.41 -34.47
N SER A 480 9.41 21.83 -33.68
CA SER A 480 9.50 21.76 -32.22
C SER A 480 9.47 20.31 -31.74
N MET A 481 10.31 19.98 -30.76
CA MET A 481 10.37 18.65 -30.14
C MET A 481 10.26 18.76 -28.63
N GLN A 482 9.69 17.74 -27.98
CA GLN A 482 9.68 17.59 -26.52
C GLN A 482 10.53 16.40 -26.08
N VAL A 483 11.12 16.49 -24.89
CA VAL A 483 11.89 15.37 -24.30
C VAL A 483 10.98 14.15 -24.12
N GLY A 484 11.41 12.99 -24.63
CA GLY A 484 10.66 11.74 -24.63
C GLY A 484 9.66 11.58 -25.78
N GLU A 485 9.54 12.57 -26.68
CA GLU A 485 8.69 12.47 -27.86
C GLU A 485 9.26 11.45 -28.87
N GLN A 486 8.41 10.55 -29.36
CA GLN A 486 8.75 9.60 -30.43
C GLN A 486 8.59 10.26 -31.79
N LEU A 487 9.63 10.18 -32.60
CA LEU A 487 9.74 10.75 -33.93
C LEU A 487 10.07 9.65 -34.92
N SER A 488 9.44 9.66 -36.09
CA SER A 488 9.78 8.75 -37.19
C SER A 488 10.92 9.34 -37.99
N LEU A 489 12.05 8.63 -38.06
CA LEU A 489 13.20 9.08 -38.84
C LEU A 489 12.91 8.95 -40.34
N MET A 490 13.04 10.05 -41.07
CA MET A 490 12.87 10.07 -42.53
C MET A 490 14.21 10.13 -43.27
N GLN A 491 15.19 10.86 -42.72
CA GLN A 491 16.53 11.00 -43.31
C GLN A 491 17.59 11.13 -42.22
N GLU A 492 18.64 10.33 -42.31
CA GLU A 492 19.82 10.37 -41.43
C GLU A 492 20.73 11.58 -41.71
N ASP A 493 21.54 11.93 -40.71
CA ASP A 493 22.50 13.03 -40.75
C ASP A 493 23.56 12.75 -41.83
N GLN A 494 23.69 13.68 -42.77
CA GLN A 494 24.68 13.58 -43.86
C GLN A 494 26.02 14.27 -43.51
N GLY A 495 26.21 14.62 -42.23
CA GLY A 495 27.40 15.27 -41.70
C GLY A 495 27.24 16.79 -41.50
N ASP A 496 26.03 17.32 -41.68
CA ASP A 496 25.67 18.72 -41.43
C ASP A 496 25.04 18.92 -40.03
N GLY A 497 24.81 17.84 -39.29
CA GLY A 497 24.32 17.84 -37.92
C GLY A 497 22.80 17.92 -37.80
N TRP A 498 22.06 17.72 -38.89
CA TRP A 498 20.60 17.77 -38.93
C TRP A 498 20.01 16.47 -39.48
N VAL A 499 18.91 16.01 -38.87
CA VAL A 499 18.12 14.86 -39.33
C VAL A 499 16.72 15.30 -39.69
N ARG A 500 16.12 14.63 -40.68
CA ARG A 500 14.73 14.89 -41.06
C ARG A 500 13.81 13.89 -40.38
N VAL A 501 12.81 14.38 -39.66
CA VAL A 501 11.90 13.56 -38.86
C VAL A 501 10.44 13.93 -39.11
N GLN A 502 9.56 12.96 -38.91
CA GLN A 502 8.11 13.13 -38.90
C GLN A 502 7.57 12.90 -37.50
N ARG A 503 6.70 13.81 -37.03
CA ARG A 503 6.01 13.72 -35.74
C ARG A 503 4.74 12.89 -35.84
N ALA A 504 4.23 12.43 -34.70
CA ALA A 504 2.96 11.71 -34.62
C ALA A 504 1.75 12.52 -35.11
N ASN A 505 1.82 13.85 -35.08
CA ASN A 505 0.78 14.75 -35.62
C ASN A 505 0.88 14.95 -37.15
N GLY A 506 1.88 14.36 -37.81
CA GLY A 506 2.10 14.45 -39.25
C GLY A 506 3.09 15.52 -39.70
N ASP A 507 3.54 16.41 -38.81
CA ASP A 507 4.48 17.49 -39.14
C ASP A 507 5.86 16.92 -39.50
N VAL A 508 6.46 17.42 -40.58
CA VAL A 508 7.78 17.01 -41.08
C VAL A 508 8.73 18.18 -41.07
N GLY A 509 9.94 17.98 -40.56
CA GLY A 509 11.03 18.94 -40.71
C GLY A 509 12.32 18.49 -40.03
N TYR A 510 13.21 19.43 -39.78
CA TYR A 510 14.58 19.13 -39.36
C TYR A 510 14.79 19.34 -37.86
N VAL A 511 15.57 18.43 -37.27
CA VAL A 511 15.97 18.46 -35.86
C VAL A 511 17.47 18.19 -35.74
N PRO A 512 18.20 18.72 -34.74
CA PRO A 512 19.63 18.44 -34.61
C PRO A 512 19.89 16.97 -34.29
N ALA A 513 20.82 16.34 -35.00
CA ALA A 513 21.19 14.93 -34.83
C ALA A 513 21.69 14.63 -33.41
N SER A 514 22.28 15.62 -32.74
CA SER A 514 22.80 15.52 -31.38
C SER A 514 21.72 15.40 -30.28
N TYR A 515 20.43 15.63 -30.61
CA TYR A 515 19.34 15.63 -29.64
C TYR A 515 18.39 14.44 -29.75
N ILE A 516 18.60 13.60 -30.75
CA ILE A 516 17.77 12.41 -30.99
C ILE A 516 18.62 11.14 -30.86
N GLN A 517 18.01 10.10 -30.32
CA GLN A 517 18.58 8.76 -30.33
C GLN A 517 17.79 7.91 -31.31
N ILE A 518 18.46 7.46 -32.38
CA ILE A 518 17.90 6.51 -33.36
C ILE A 518 17.92 5.12 -32.71
N MET A 519 16.74 4.50 -32.53
CA MET A 519 16.60 3.15 -31.95
C MET A 519 16.46 2.08 -33.01
#